data_AF-A0AAE9ZV23-F1
#
_entry.id   AF-A0AAE9ZV23-F1
#
_cell.length_a   1.000
_cell.length_b   1.000
_cell.length_c   1.000
_cell.angle_alpha   90.00
_cell.angle_beta   90.00
_cell.angle_gamma   90.00
#
_symmetry.space_group_name_H-M   'P 1'
#
loop_
_entity.id
_entity.type
_entity.pdbx_description
1 polymer ?
#
loop_
_entity_poly.entity_id
_entity_poly.type
_entity_poly.pdbx_seq_one_letter_code
_entity_poly.pdbx_strand_id
1 'polypeptide(L)'
;MPTVRKSLDQARPLSAKQRTRLSRIADKDIDFSDTPEITAAAIQLGRIKLVGRGGVRPGAGRKPSGRKPVSLRLKPSTIEGLHRQAKKEGKTISEVAENRLLAR
;
A
#
# COMPACT_ATOMS: atom_id res chain seq x y z
N MET A 1 18.85 -18.51 1.07
CA MET A 1 19.66 -17.34 0.65
C MET A 1 18.92 -16.07 1.06
N PRO A 2 19.38 -15.32 2.08
CA PRO A 2 18.72 -14.07 2.46
C PRO A 2 18.97 -13.01 1.38
N THR A 3 17.91 -12.44 0.81
CA THR A 3 18.01 -11.35 -0.17
C THR A 3 18.13 -10.02 0.57
N VAL A 4 19.33 -9.44 0.58
CA VAL A 4 19.58 -8.12 1.16
C VAL A 4 19.01 -7.05 0.23
N ARG A 5 17.89 -6.43 0.61
CA ARG A 5 17.33 -5.28 -0.11
C ARG A 5 18.13 -4.03 0.29
N LYS A 6 19.01 -3.56 -0.59
CA LYS A 6 19.73 -2.29 -0.42
C LYS A 6 18.77 -1.12 -0.65
N SER A 7 18.85 -0.08 0.17
CA SER A 7 18.09 1.16 -0.03
C SER A 7 18.62 1.93 -1.24
N LEU A 8 17.78 2.81 -1.82
CA LEU A 8 18.17 3.63 -2.98
C LEU A 8 19.43 4.46 -2.73
N ASP A 9 19.63 4.94 -1.50
CA ASP A 9 20.80 5.71 -1.10
C ASP A 9 22.10 4.88 -1.07
N GLN A 10 21.98 3.55 -1.02
CA GLN A 10 23.12 2.61 -1.05
C GLN A 10 23.41 2.10 -2.47
N ALA A 11 22.64 2.51 -3.48
CA ALA A 11 22.85 2.10 -4.85
C ALA A 11 24.06 2.84 -5.44
N ARG A 12 25.05 2.09 -5.92
CA ARG A 12 26.17 2.68 -6.66
C ARG A 12 25.66 3.20 -8.01
N PRO A 13 26.02 4.42 -8.42
CA PRO A 13 25.62 4.93 -9.73
C PRO A 13 26.23 4.07 -10.84
N LEU A 14 25.48 3.92 -11.94
CA LEU A 14 25.95 3.21 -13.12
C LEU A 14 27.23 3.85 -13.67
N SER A 15 28.24 3.02 -13.96
CA SER A 15 29.48 3.46 -14.61
C SER A 15 29.23 3.95 -16.04
N ALA A 16 30.12 4.80 -16.57
CA ALA A 16 30.01 5.33 -17.93
C ALA A 16 29.88 4.23 -18.99
N LYS A 17 30.66 3.14 -18.88
CA LYS A 17 30.59 1.98 -19.78
C LYS A 17 29.23 1.28 -19.73
N GLN A 18 28.64 1.14 -18.54
CA GLN A 18 27.30 0.56 -18.38
C GLN A 18 26.23 1.46 -19.00
N ARG A 19 26.33 2.77 -18.80
CA ARG A 19 25.41 3.75 -19.42
C ARG A 19 25.45 3.69 -20.94
N THR A 20 26.64 3.67 -21.54
CA THR A 20 26.80 3.56 -23.00
C THR A 20 26.34 2.22 -23.55
N ARG A 21 26.44 1.13 -22.76
CA ARG A 21 25.93 -0.17 -23.17
C ARG A 21 24.41 -0.17 -23.17
N LEU A 22 23.78 0.35 -22.11
CA LEU A 22 22.33 0.44 -22.01
C LEU A 22 21.74 1.37 -23.07
N SER A 23 22.40 2.47 -23.41
CA SER A 23 21.95 3.40 -24.45
C SER A 23 22.05 2.85 -25.87
N ARG A 24 22.64 1.66 -26.06
CA ARG A 24 22.79 1.00 -27.37
C ARG A 24 21.85 -0.19 -27.55
N ILE A 25 21.14 -0.60 -26.49
CA ILE A 25 20.14 -1.66 -26.59
C ILE A 25 18.97 -1.08 -27.37
N ALA A 26 18.68 -1.64 -28.55
CA ALA A 26 17.50 -1.29 -29.30
C ALA A 26 16.32 -2.16 -28.85
N ASP A 27 15.09 -1.70 -29.03
CA ASP A 27 13.89 -2.44 -28.62
C ASP A 27 13.82 -3.85 -29.23
N LYS A 28 14.40 -4.03 -30.41
CA LYS A 28 14.52 -5.33 -31.11
C LYS A 28 15.44 -6.35 -30.42
N ASP A 29 16.28 -5.90 -29.49
CA ASP A 29 17.20 -6.77 -28.73
C ASP A 29 16.56 -7.26 -27.41
N ILE A 30 15.31 -6.87 -27.13
CA ILE A 30 14.58 -7.30 -25.94
C ILE A 30 13.81 -8.58 -26.27
N ASP A 31 14.22 -9.69 -25.65
CA ASP A 31 13.55 -10.97 -25.78
C ASP A 31 12.33 -11.03 -24.85
N PHE A 32 11.13 -11.07 -25.44
CA PHE A 32 9.86 -11.23 -24.73
C PHE A 32 9.30 -12.66 -24.83
N SER A 33 10.08 -13.63 -25.30
CA SER A 33 9.64 -15.03 -25.45
C SER A 33 9.14 -15.67 -24.15
N ASP A 34 9.66 -15.22 -23.01
CA ASP A 34 9.24 -15.67 -21.68
C ASP A 34 7.95 -14.98 -21.17
N THR A 35 7.41 -13.99 -21.89
CA THR A 35 6.19 -13.31 -21.47
C THR A 35 4.94 -14.06 -21.93
N PRO A 36 4.08 -14.54 -21.01
CA PRO A 36 2.87 -15.24 -21.41
C PRO A 36 1.87 -14.25 -22.03
N GLU A 37 1.40 -14.53 -23.24
CA GLU A 37 0.31 -13.78 -23.85
C GLU A 37 -0.96 -13.89 -22.99
N ILE A 38 -1.55 -12.76 -22.60
CA ILE A 38 -2.77 -12.71 -21.80
C ILE A 38 -3.97 -13.05 -22.69
N THR A 39 -4.16 -14.34 -22.95
CA THR A 39 -5.27 -14.87 -23.74
C THR A 39 -6.37 -15.41 -22.83
N ALA A 40 -7.62 -15.38 -23.31
CA ALA A 40 -8.78 -15.90 -22.58
C ALA A 40 -8.63 -17.40 -22.21
N ALA A 41 -8.04 -18.20 -23.11
CA ALA A 41 -7.78 -19.62 -22.89
C ALA A 41 -6.75 -19.85 -21.76
N ALA A 42 -5.71 -19.02 -21.66
CA ALA A 42 -4.71 -19.11 -20.61
C ALA A 42 -5.26 -18.74 -19.21
N ILE A 43 -6.26 -17.84 -19.17
CA ILE A 43 -7.00 -17.50 -17.94
C ILE A 43 -7.90 -18.68 -17.52
N GLN A 44 -8.61 -19.30 -18.46
CA GLN A 44 -9.48 -20.45 -18.19
C GLN A 44 -8.69 -21.69 -17.73
N LEU A 45 -7.52 -21.94 -18.32
CA LEU A 45 -6.61 -23.01 -17.90
C LEU A 45 -5.90 -22.72 -16.56
N GLY A 46 -6.13 -21.56 -15.94
CA GLY A 46 -5.53 -21.19 -14.66
C GLY A 46 -4.03 -20.88 -14.73
N ARG A 47 -3.43 -20.81 -15.92
CA ARG A 47 -2.02 -20.44 -16.13
C ARG A 47 -1.77 -18.96 -15.82
N ILE A 48 -2.79 -18.12 -16.02
CA ILE A 48 -2.76 -16.69 -15.73
C ILE A 48 -3.84 -16.37 -14.69
N LYS A 49 -3.44 -15.92 -13.51
CA LYS A 49 -4.36 -15.45 -12.47
C LYS A 49 -4.50 -13.94 -12.56
N LEU A 50 -5.68 -13.47 -12.96
CA LEU A 50 -6.04 -12.06 -12.88
C LEU A 50 -6.10 -11.65 -11.41
N VAL A 51 -5.05 -11.00 -10.93
CA VAL A 51 -5.05 -10.38 -9.60
C VAL A 51 -5.92 -9.14 -9.74
N GLY A 52 -7.14 -9.18 -9.21
CA GLY A 52 -8.04 -8.02 -9.19
C GLY A 52 -7.30 -6.82 -8.60
N ARG A 53 -7.49 -5.63 -9.20
CA ARG A 53 -6.86 -4.39 -8.76
C ARG A 53 -7.07 -4.27 -7.25
N GLY A 54 -5.98 -4.43 -6.49
CA GLY A 54 -6.01 -4.42 -5.04
C GLY A 54 -6.79 -3.21 -4.56
N GLY A 55 -7.81 -3.44 -3.74
CA GLY A 55 -8.70 -2.40 -3.25
C GLY A 55 -7.88 -1.25 -2.67
N VAL A 56 -7.87 -0.13 -3.39
CA VAL A 56 -6.96 1.02 -3.21
C VAL A 56 -7.34 1.85 -1.97
N ARG A 57 -7.99 1.26 -0.96
CA ARG A 57 -8.51 2.01 0.19
C ARG A 57 -8.12 1.34 1.51
N PRO A 58 -7.76 2.13 2.54
CA PRO A 58 -7.59 1.59 3.88
C PRO A 58 -8.88 0.88 4.31
N GLY A 59 -8.79 -0.42 4.59
CA GLY A 59 -9.95 -1.27 4.94
C GLY A 59 -10.39 -2.27 3.87
N ALA A 60 -9.77 -2.30 2.68
CA ALA A 60 -10.07 -3.31 1.67
C ALA A 60 -9.85 -4.75 2.20
N GLY A 61 -10.88 -5.60 2.13
CA GLY A 61 -10.84 -6.98 2.59
C GLY A 61 -11.05 -7.19 4.10
N ARG A 62 -11.22 -6.13 4.90
CA ARG A 62 -11.59 -6.25 6.32
C ARG A 62 -13.09 -6.48 6.47
N LYS A 63 -13.51 -7.31 7.44
CA LYS A 63 -14.91 -7.41 7.83
C LYS A 63 -15.42 -6.02 8.23
N PRO A 64 -16.61 -5.59 7.75
CA PRO A 64 -17.18 -4.31 8.13
C PRO A 64 -17.37 -4.26 9.65
N SER A 65 -17.00 -3.15 10.29
CA SER A 65 -17.06 -3.02 11.75
C SER A 65 -18.47 -2.84 12.30
N GLY A 66 -19.47 -2.61 11.44
CA GLY A 66 -20.84 -2.28 11.82
C GLY A 66 -21.01 -0.87 12.42
N ARG A 67 -19.93 -0.14 12.68
CA ARG A 67 -19.96 1.23 13.23
C ARG A 67 -20.26 2.24 12.13
N LYS A 68 -21.16 3.20 12.41
CA LYS A 68 -21.49 4.29 11.50
C LYS A 68 -20.45 5.42 11.64
N PRO A 69 -19.81 5.87 10.54
CA PRO A 69 -18.93 7.02 10.60
C PRO A 69 -19.74 8.29 10.86
N VAL A 70 -19.31 9.09 11.83
CA VAL A 70 -19.93 10.38 12.17
C VAL A 70 -18.87 11.46 12.12
N SER A 71 -19.20 12.60 11.51
CA SER A 71 -18.32 13.78 11.49
C SER A 71 -18.68 14.71 12.64
N LEU A 72 -17.71 15.00 13.50
CA LEU A 72 -17.88 15.90 14.65
C LEU A 72 -17.11 17.19 14.43
N ARG A 73 -17.73 18.34 14.74
CA ARG A 73 -17.04 19.63 14.81
C ARG A 73 -16.63 19.89 16.25
N LEU A 74 -15.33 19.82 16.51
CA LEU A 74 -14.75 19.99 17.85
C LEU A 74 -13.82 21.20 17.86
N LYS A 75 -13.62 21.78 19.04
CA LYS A 75 -12.56 22.79 19.23
C LYS A 75 -11.18 22.13 19.06
N PRO A 76 -10.16 22.84 18.53
CA PRO A 76 -8.81 22.29 18.34
C PRO A 76 -8.21 21.70 19.63
N SER A 77 -8.40 22.39 20.76
CA SER A 77 -7.93 21.92 22.08
C SER A 77 -8.56 20.59 22.50
N THR A 78 -9.83 20.36 22.14
CA THR A 78 -10.52 19.10 22.41
C THR A 78 -9.95 17.96 21.56
N ILE A 79 -9.66 18.24 20.28
CA ILE A 79 -9.04 17.27 19.36
C ILE A 79 -7.68 16.83 19.92
N GLU A 80 -6.82 17.78 20.27
CA GLU A 80 -5.50 17.47 20.85
C GLU A 80 -5.61 16.63 22.13
N GLY A 81 -6.57 16.95 23.00
CA GLY A 81 -6.83 16.18 24.22
C GLY A 81 -7.22 14.73 23.93
N LEU A 82 -8.09 14.51 22.93
CA LEU A 82 -8.50 13.17 22.50
C LEU A 82 -7.31 12.38 21.92
N HIS A 83 -6.48 13.01 21.10
CA HIS A 83 -5.28 12.38 20.54
C HIS A 83 -4.28 11.97 21.62
N ARG A 84 -3.99 12.86 22.59
CA ARG A 84 -3.10 12.56 23.71
C ARG A 84 -3.62 11.40 24.55
N GLN A 85 -4.93 11.39 24.83
CA GLN A 85 -5.55 10.33 25.61
C GLN A 85 -5.55 8.99 24.86
N ALA A 86 -5.91 8.99 23.57
CA ALA A 86 -5.85 7.79 22.73
C ALA A 86 -4.44 7.18 22.69
N LYS A 87 -3.41 8.02 22.55
CA LYS A 87 -2.01 7.56 22.58
C LYS A 87 -1.61 7.00 23.94
N LYS A 88 -2.01 7.65 25.04
CA LYS A 88 -1.71 7.19 26.40
C LYS A 88 -2.36 5.85 26.72
N GLU A 89 -3.59 5.62 26.25
CA GLU A 89 -4.36 4.41 26.53
C GLU A 89 -4.16 3.29 25.48
N GLY A 90 -3.44 3.56 24.38
CA GLY A 90 -3.28 2.59 23.28
C GLY A 90 -4.59 2.29 22.54
N LYS A 91 -5.57 3.20 22.61
CA LYS A 91 -6.91 3.05 22.01
C LYS A 91 -7.06 3.90 20.75
N THR A 92 -8.12 3.64 20.00
CA THR A 92 -8.48 4.51 18.88
C THR A 92 -9.13 5.81 19.37
N ILE A 93 -9.01 6.88 18.57
CA ILE A 93 -9.66 8.17 18.86
C ILE A 93 -11.18 8.01 18.98
N SER A 94 -11.78 7.16 18.14
CA SER A 94 -13.21 6.88 18.16
C SER A 94 -13.66 6.26 19.49
N GLU A 95 -12.92 5.29 20.03
CA GLU A 95 -13.26 4.66 21.33
C GLU A 95 -13.18 5.66 22.49
N VAL A 96 -12.16 6.52 22.50
CA VAL A 96 -12.03 7.56 23.53
C VAL A 96 -13.14 8.60 23.39
N ALA A 97 -13.51 8.98 22.17
CA ALA A 97 -14.58 9.92 21.91
C ALA A 97 -15.96 9.35 22.31
N GLU A 98 -16.24 8.10 21.97
CA GLU A 98 -17.48 7.39 22.36
C GLU A 98 -17.62 7.33 23.88
N ASN A 99 -16.57 6.92 24.60
CA ASN A 99 -16.59 6.86 26.07
C ASN A 99 -16.89 8.23 26.71
N ARG A 100 -16.34 9.32 26.17
CA ARG A 100 -16.63 10.68 26.68
C ARG A 100 -18.05 11.15 26.36
N LEU A 101 -18.61 10.76 25.22
CA LEU A 101 -19.97 11.12 24.83
C LEU A 101 -21.03 10.33 25.61
N LEU A 102 -20.75 9.06 25.93
CA LEU A 102 -21.63 8.20 26.72
C LEU A 102 -21.55 8.44 28.24
N ALA A 103 -20.46 9.04 28.73
CA ALA A 103 -20.29 9.38 30.14
C ALA A 103 -21.04 10.66 30.58
N ARG A 104 -21.93 11.18 29.74
CA ARG A 104 -22.77 12.35 29.99
C ARG A 104 -24.23 11.93 30.06
#